data_AF-A0A382QD52-F1
#
_entry.id   AF-A0A382QD52-F1
#
_cell.length_a   1.000
_cell.length_b   1.000
_cell.length_c   1.000
_cell.angle_alpha   90.00
_cell.angle_beta   90.00
_cell.angle_gamma   90.00
#
_symmetry.space_group_name_H-M   'P 1'
#
loop_
_entity.id
_entity.type
_entity.pdbx_description
1 polymer ?
#
loop_
_entity_poly.entity_id
_entity_poly.type
_entity_poly.pdbx_seq_one_letter_code
_entity_poly.pdbx_strand_id
1 'polypeptide(L)'
;MFFILIMGCEEYRLKVVEEKRVINTYPFSEPNPIPILTQDKRLYPYHKFLGYSHEAVPQEWNVIKMENKHIEVYVLPEAGGKVWGAIDKSNGEEFIYRNEVMKFRNISFRGPWTSGGIEFNFGVIGHTPSTATPVDYITRRNKDGSVSTFVGGMDLPSRTQWRVEIKVEKGRANFETNAMWYNPTPMVQPYYNWMTAAAFAQDDLELVFPGNQYLKHSGEVKPWPIDVEGRNLSIYDNNRFEGHKSYHVVGERKNFFGGYYHN
;
A
#
# COMPACT_ATOMS: atom_id res chain seq x y z
N MET A 1 16.14 -57.37 -3.66
CA MET A 1 15.33 -56.43 -4.45
C MET A 1 15.39 -55.09 -3.75
N PHE A 2 16.24 -54.17 -4.24
CA PHE A 2 16.38 -52.83 -3.65
C PHE A 2 15.24 -51.95 -4.19
N PHE A 3 14.30 -51.57 -3.33
CA PHE A 3 13.32 -50.54 -3.65
C PHE A 3 13.99 -49.18 -3.45
N ILE A 4 14.32 -48.51 -4.56
CA ILE A 4 14.70 -47.11 -4.54
C ILE A 4 13.40 -46.30 -4.51
N LEU A 5 13.10 -45.73 -3.35
CA LEU A 5 12.01 -44.77 -3.17
C LEU A 5 12.50 -43.41 -3.71
N ILE A 6 12.14 -43.09 -4.95
CA ILE A 6 12.35 -41.74 -5.49
C ILE A 6 11.26 -40.85 -4.87
N MET A 7 11.54 -40.24 -3.73
CA MET A 7 10.76 -39.09 -3.26
C MET A 7 11.02 -37.95 -4.24
N GLY A 8 10.10 -37.78 -5.20
CA GLY A 8 10.03 -36.56 -5.99
C GLY A 8 9.79 -35.41 -5.03
N CYS A 9 10.82 -34.61 -4.75
CA CYS A 9 10.66 -33.34 -4.09
C CYS A 9 9.79 -32.50 -5.04
N GLU A 10 8.49 -32.37 -4.72
CA GLU A 10 7.61 -31.49 -5.47
C GLU A 10 8.17 -30.08 -5.29
N GLU A 11 8.88 -29.60 -6.30
CA GLU A 11 9.56 -28.33 -6.24
C GLU A 11 8.48 -27.25 -6.13
N TYR A 12 8.29 -26.67 -4.94
CA TYR A 12 7.27 -25.64 -4.75
C TYR A 12 7.51 -24.52 -5.77
N ARG A 13 6.67 -24.48 -6.80
CA ARG A 13 6.74 -23.47 -7.86
C ARG A 13 6.02 -22.23 -7.37
N LEU A 14 6.68 -21.07 -7.45
CA LEU A 14 5.95 -19.81 -7.25
C LEU A 14 4.78 -19.75 -8.22
N LYS A 15 3.67 -19.21 -7.75
CA LYS A 15 2.50 -18.99 -8.59
C LYS A 15 2.21 -17.51 -8.68
N VAL A 16 1.78 -17.12 -9.87
CA VAL A 16 1.12 -15.85 -10.11
C VAL A 16 -0.19 -16.21 -10.81
N VAL A 17 -1.31 -15.83 -10.21
CA VAL A 17 -2.65 -16.16 -10.66
C VAL A 17 -3.45 -14.87 -10.66
N GLU A 18 -4.18 -14.64 -11.74
CA GLU A 18 -5.19 -13.60 -11.82
C GLU A 18 -6.56 -14.25 -11.64
N GLU A 19 -7.35 -13.74 -10.69
CA GLU A 19 -8.65 -14.29 -10.36
C GLU A 19 -9.67 -13.19 -10.06
N LYS A 20 -10.94 -13.47 -10.37
CA LYS A 20 -12.05 -12.63 -9.96
C LYS A 20 -12.47 -13.00 -8.54
N ARG A 21 -12.50 -12.01 -7.64
CA ARG A 21 -13.02 -12.16 -6.28
C ARG A 21 -14.22 -11.27 -6.07
N VAL A 22 -15.29 -11.82 -5.51
CA VAL A 22 -16.42 -11.02 -5.04
C VAL A 22 -16.05 -10.43 -3.68
N ILE A 23 -16.02 -9.11 -3.59
CA ILE A 23 -15.71 -8.36 -2.36
C ILE A 23 -16.88 -7.42 -2.07
N ASN A 24 -17.36 -7.44 -0.82
CA ASN A 24 -18.35 -6.48 -0.36
C ASN A 24 -17.79 -5.06 -0.49
N THR A 25 -18.43 -4.25 -1.32
CA THR A 25 -17.94 -2.94 -1.75
C THR A 25 -18.95 -1.88 -1.35
N TYR A 26 -18.50 -0.84 -0.67
CA TYR A 26 -19.29 0.37 -0.44
C TYR A 26 -18.88 1.39 -1.51
N PRO A 27 -19.64 1.49 -2.62
CA PRO A 27 -19.24 2.28 -3.76
C PRO A 27 -19.26 3.78 -3.46
N PHE A 28 -18.66 4.55 -4.36
CA PHE A 28 -18.77 6.01 -4.42
C PHE A 28 -19.57 6.42 -5.66
N SER A 29 -20.02 7.67 -5.68
CA SER A 29 -20.86 8.21 -6.75
C SER A 29 -20.13 8.30 -8.10
N GLU A 30 -20.86 8.67 -9.14
CA GLU A 30 -20.29 9.16 -10.39
C GLU A 30 -19.41 10.41 -10.17
N PRO A 31 -18.48 10.71 -11.11
CA PRO A 31 -17.65 11.90 -11.06
C PRO A 31 -18.49 13.18 -11.03
N ASN A 32 -18.04 14.18 -10.26
CA ASN A 32 -18.65 15.50 -10.30
C ASN A 32 -18.47 16.11 -11.70
N PRO A 33 -19.56 16.55 -12.36
CA PRO A 33 -19.50 17.14 -13.69
C PRO A 33 -18.74 18.47 -13.72
N ILE A 34 -18.62 19.15 -12.58
CA ILE A 34 -17.79 20.35 -12.45
C ILE A 34 -16.32 19.91 -12.33
N PRO A 35 -15.43 20.34 -13.25
CA PRO A 35 -14.01 19.99 -13.19
C PRO A 35 -13.38 20.40 -11.86
N ILE A 36 -12.42 19.61 -11.37
CA ILE A 36 -11.72 19.91 -10.11
C ILE A 36 -10.96 21.24 -10.16
N LEU A 37 -10.70 21.78 -11.35
CA LEU A 37 -10.02 23.05 -11.61
C LEU A 37 -10.56 24.23 -10.78
N THR A 38 -11.87 24.25 -10.53
CA THR A 38 -12.51 25.33 -9.75
C THR A 38 -12.23 25.23 -8.25
N GLN A 39 -11.78 24.06 -7.77
CA GLN A 39 -11.49 23.77 -6.36
C GLN A 39 -9.99 23.63 -6.10
N ASP A 40 -9.28 22.89 -6.96
CA ASP A 40 -7.84 22.69 -6.90
C ASP A 40 -7.25 22.59 -8.32
N LYS A 41 -6.58 23.66 -8.74
CA LYS A 41 -5.97 23.75 -10.07
C LYS A 41 -4.84 22.75 -10.28
N ARG A 42 -4.21 22.26 -9.20
CA ARG A 42 -3.08 21.31 -9.27
C ARG A 42 -3.52 19.92 -9.73
N LEU A 43 -4.82 19.63 -9.65
CA LEU A 43 -5.39 18.31 -9.95
C LEU A 43 -6.11 18.26 -11.30
N TYR A 44 -6.20 19.36 -12.05
CA TYR A 44 -6.73 19.31 -13.41
C TYR A 44 -5.86 18.37 -14.27
N PRO A 45 -6.43 17.47 -15.10
CA PRO A 45 -7.82 17.39 -15.55
C PRO A 45 -8.74 16.41 -14.79
N TYR A 46 -8.43 16.04 -13.55
CA TYR A 46 -9.27 15.11 -12.80
C TYR A 46 -10.65 15.68 -12.42
N HIS A 47 -11.53 14.76 -12.02
CA HIS A 47 -12.82 15.03 -11.38
C HIS A 47 -12.78 14.57 -9.92
N LYS A 48 -13.62 15.18 -9.09
CA LYS A 48 -13.85 14.80 -7.70
C LYS A 48 -15.08 13.92 -7.57
N PHE A 49 -15.13 13.06 -6.55
CA PHE A 49 -16.30 12.27 -6.19
C PHE A 49 -16.79 12.68 -4.80
N LEU A 50 -18.11 12.83 -4.65
CA LEU A 50 -18.71 13.42 -3.45
C LEU A 50 -19.66 12.47 -2.70
N GLY A 51 -20.29 11.52 -3.39
CA GLY A 51 -21.19 10.55 -2.76
C GLY A 51 -20.45 9.28 -2.36
N TYR A 52 -20.80 8.72 -1.21
CA TYR A 52 -20.24 7.48 -0.67
C TYR A 52 -21.35 6.66 -0.04
N SER A 53 -21.47 5.39 -0.44
CA SER A 53 -22.51 4.51 0.08
C SER A 53 -22.24 4.11 1.54
N HIS A 54 -23.33 4.03 2.31
CA HIS A 54 -23.37 3.38 3.62
C HIS A 54 -23.68 1.89 3.54
N GLU A 55 -24.22 1.43 2.40
CA GLU A 55 -24.57 0.04 2.14
C GLU A 55 -23.51 -0.61 1.24
N ALA A 56 -23.19 -1.87 1.52
CA ALA A 56 -22.32 -2.68 0.69
C ALA A 56 -23.10 -3.41 -0.40
N VAL A 57 -22.48 -3.56 -1.56
CA VAL A 57 -22.93 -4.45 -2.63
C VAL A 57 -21.83 -5.46 -2.95
N PRO A 58 -22.16 -6.72 -3.25
CA PRO A 58 -21.17 -7.66 -3.77
C PRO A 58 -20.70 -7.17 -5.14
N GLN A 59 -19.39 -7.00 -5.30
CA GLN A 59 -18.78 -6.57 -6.56
C GLN A 59 -17.60 -7.49 -6.89
N GLU A 60 -17.46 -7.87 -8.15
CA GLU A 60 -16.29 -8.61 -8.63
C GLU A 60 -15.11 -7.66 -8.82
N TRP A 61 -13.95 -8.05 -8.28
CA TRP A 61 -12.68 -7.36 -8.41
C TRP A 61 -11.65 -8.27 -9.05
N ASN A 62 -10.80 -7.71 -9.91
CA ASN A 62 -9.64 -8.43 -10.41
C ASN A 62 -8.52 -8.43 -9.37
N VAL A 63 -8.10 -9.61 -8.94
CA VAL A 63 -7.06 -9.80 -7.92
C VAL A 63 -5.92 -10.62 -8.51
N ILE A 64 -4.70 -10.11 -8.37
CA ILE A 64 -3.49 -10.86 -8.70
C ILE A 64 -2.92 -11.42 -7.41
N LYS A 65 -2.89 -12.74 -7.29
CA LYS A 65 -2.24 -13.47 -6.21
C LYS A 65 -0.86 -13.92 -6.67
N MET A 66 0.18 -13.51 -5.96
CA MET A 66 1.53 -14.06 -6.06
C MET A 66 1.84 -14.86 -4.80
N GLU A 67 2.33 -16.09 -4.93
CA GLU A 67 2.69 -16.92 -3.78
C GLU A 67 4.02 -17.65 -3.96
N ASN A 68 4.76 -17.76 -2.86
CA ASN A 68 5.86 -18.70 -2.69
C ASN A 68 5.56 -19.64 -1.49
N LYS A 69 6.56 -20.41 -1.03
CA LYS A 69 6.36 -21.36 0.07
C LYS A 69 6.08 -20.70 1.43
N HIS A 70 6.38 -19.40 1.56
CA HIS A 70 6.38 -18.65 2.81
C HIS A 70 5.30 -17.58 2.88
N ILE A 71 4.97 -16.93 1.77
CA ILE A 71 4.07 -15.78 1.75
C ILE A 71 3.09 -15.81 0.58
N GLU A 72 1.98 -15.12 0.76
CA GLU A 72 1.03 -14.74 -0.28
C GLU A 72 0.97 -13.21 -0.37
N VAL A 73 0.93 -12.66 -1.58
CA VAL A 73 0.83 -11.23 -1.84
C VAL A 73 -0.31 -11.00 -2.83
N TYR A 74 -1.22 -10.10 -2.46
CA TYR A 74 -2.41 -9.77 -3.23
C TYR A 74 -2.28 -8.36 -3.80
N VAL A 75 -2.52 -8.20 -5.10
CA VAL A 75 -2.50 -6.90 -5.78
C VAL A 75 -3.88 -6.62 -6.38
N LEU A 76 -4.34 -5.38 -6.27
CA LEU A 76 -5.62 -4.89 -6.83
C LEU A 76 -5.36 -3.86 -7.94
N PRO A 77 -5.21 -4.28 -9.22
CA PRO A 77 -5.05 -3.36 -10.34
C PRO A 77 -6.18 -2.35 -10.49
N GLU A 78 -7.41 -2.76 -10.19
CA GLU A 78 -8.62 -1.93 -10.33
C GLU A 78 -8.73 -0.83 -9.25
N ALA A 79 -7.92 -0.90 -8.18
CA ALA A 79 -7.87 0.08 -7.10
C ALA A 79 -6.45 0.64 -6.92
N GLY A 80 -6.00 1.41 -7.92
CA GLY A 80 -4.71 2.10 -7.89
C GLY A 80 -3.49 1.18 -7.99
N GLY A 81 -3.69 -0.12 -8.27
CA GLY A 81 -2.62 -1.11 -8.31
C GLY A 81 -2.05 -1.45 -6.94
N LYS A 82 -2.72 -1.06 -5.84
CA LYS A 82 -2.20 -1.27 -4.49
C LYS A 82 -1.90 -2.74 -4.21
N VAL A 83 -0.90 -3.00 -3.37
CA VAL A 83 -0.87 -4.28 -2.65
C VAL A 83 -2.09 -4.25 -1.75
N TRP A 84 -3.02 -5.17 -1.92
CA TRP A 84 -4.24 -5.25 -1.13
C TRP A 84 -3.98 -5.85 0.25
N GLY A 85 -3.08 -6.82 0.33
CA GLY A 85 -2.68 -7.49 1.56
C GLY A 85 -1.56 -8.50 1.31
N ALA A 86 -0.95 -8.96 2.39
CA ALA A 86 0.07 -10.01 2.33
C ALA A 86 0.04 -10.87 3.59
N ILE A 87 0.18 -12.18 3.41
CA ILE A 87 0.02 -13.21 4.44
C ILE A 87 1.33 -13.97 4.62
N ASP A 88 1.74 -14.20 5.86
CA ASP A 88 2.77 -15.18 6.22
C ASP A 88 2.13 -16.56 6.38
N LYS A 89 2.57 -17.53 5.58
CA LYS A 89 2.00 -18.88 5.52
C LYS A 89 2.42 -19.75 6.70
N SER A 90 3.43 -19.34 7.47
CA SER A 90 3.89 -20.08 8.66
C SER A 90 2.92 -19.97 9.84
N ASN A 91 2.20 -18.86 9.94
CA ASN A 91 1.19 -18.61 10.98
C ASN A 91 -0.21 -18.30 10.41
N GLY A 92 -0.34 -18.01 9.12
CA GLY A 92 -1.60 -17.65 8.47
C GLY A 92 -1.99 -16.18 8.66
N GLU A 93 -1.13 -15.37 9.27
CA GLU A 93 -1.43 -14.00 9.66
C GLU A 93 -1.04 -12.98 8.59
N GLU A 94 -1.73 -11.85 8.60
CA GLU A 94 -1.48 -10.74 7.68
C GLU A 94 -0.38 -9.82 8.22
N PHE A 95 0.76 -9.77 7.53
CA PHE A 95 1.82 -8.79 7.83
C PHE A 95 1.64 -7.48 7.05
N ILE A 96 0.73 -7.45 6.08
CA ILE A 96 0.16 -6.23 5.49
C ILE A 96 -1.36 -6.35 5.62
N TYR A 97 -1.96 -5.46 6.40
CA TYR A 97 -3.38 -5.50 6.76
C TYR A 97 -4.25 -5.49 5.50
N ARG A 98 -5.06 -6.54 5.29
CA ARG A 98 -6.03 -6.59 4.21
C ARG A 98 -7.41 -6.25 4.75
N ASN A 99 -7.99 -5.17 4.23
CA ASN A 99 -9.39 -4.92 4.52
C ASN A 99 -10.26 -5.86 3.68
N GLU A 100 -11.04 -6.71 4.35
CA GLU A 100 -11.93 -7.70 3.73
C GLU A 100 -13.15 -7.05 3.03
N VAL A 101 -13.30 -5.73 3.11
CA VAL A 101 -14.27 -4.96 2.34
C VAL A 101 -13.62 -3.79 1.59
N MET A 102 -14.20 -3.44 0.43
CA MET A 102 -13.81 -2.25 -0.33
C MET A 102 -14.69 -1.07 0.07
N LYS A 103 -14.37 -0.43 1.21
CA LYS A 103 -15.14 0.70 1.73
C LYS A 103 -14.52 2.05 1.37
N PHE A 104 -14.96 2.64 0.26
CA PHE A 104 -14.40 3.91 -0.21
C PHE A 104 -14.86 5.10 0.64
N ARG A 105 -13.93 5.95 1.07
CA ARG A 105 -14.22 7.20 1.80
C ARG A 105 -13.40 8.37 1.26
N ASN A 106 -13.83 9.58 1.58
CA ASN A 106 -13.30 10.85 1.06
C ASN A 106 -11.94 11.21 1.70
N ILE A 107 -10.86 10.57 1.26
CA ILE A 107 -9.49 10.77 1.76
C ILE A 107 -8.49 11.08 0.64
N SER A 108 -8.59 10.43 -0.53
CA SER A 108 -7.68 10.70 -1.65
C SER A 108 -7.96 12.05 -2.29
N PHE A 109 -7.05 12.53 -3.15
CA PHE A 109 -7.22 13.80 -3.83
C PHE A 109 -8.49 13.93 -4.67
N ARG A 110 -8.97 12.82 -5.24
CA ARG A 110 -10.25 12.78 -5.96
C ARG A 110 -11.41 12.40 -5.05
N GLY A 111 -11.12 12.01 -3.82
CA GLY A 111 -12.07 11.59 -2.79
C GLY A 111 -11.90 10.12 -2.44
N PRO A 112 -12.30 9.16 -3.30
CA PRO A 112 -12.40 7.76 -2.93
C PRO A 112 -11.04 7.12 -2.59
N TRP A 113 -10.98 6.48 -1.44
CA TRP A 113 -9.81 5.80 -0.89
C TRP A 113 -10.27 4.64 0.03
N THR A 114 -9.49 3.56 0.09
CA THR A 114 -9.75 2.41 0.99
C THR A 114 -8.58 2.17 1.93
N SER A 115 -8.90 1.81 3.18
CA SER A 115 -7.90 1.36 4.15
C SER A 115 -7.31 -0.01 3.82
N GLY A 116 -6.23 -0.37 4.49
CA GLY A 116 -5.51 -1.61 4.25
C GLY A 116 -4.51 -1.52 3.10
N GLY A 117 -3.64 -2.52 3.01
CA GLY A 117 -2.70 -2.71 1.92
C GLY A 117 -1.49 -1.78 1.95
N ILE A 118 -0.86 -1.64 0.78
CA ILE A 118 0.15 -0.64 0.50
C ILE A 118 -0.32 0.19 -0.68
N GLU A 119 -0.67 1.45 -0.43
CA GLU A 119 -0.97 2.43 -1.45
C GLU A 119 0.33 3.03 -2.02
N PHE A 120 0.36 3.19 -3.34
CA PHE A 120 1.49 3.78 -4.04
C PHE A 120 1.20 5.23 -4.42
N ASN A 121 1.92 6.18 -3.80
CA ASN A 121 1.69 7.60 -4.04
C ASN A 121 2.81 8.21 -4.87
N PHE A 122 2.44 8.90 -5.95
CA PHE A 122 3.36 9.56 -6.87
C PHE A 122 2.78 10.88 -7.35
N GLY A 123 3.66 11.84 -7.62
CA GLY A 123 3.31 13.12 -8.25
C GLY A 123 2.95 14.19 -7.24
N VAL A 124 1.66 14.56 -7.18
CA VAL A 124 1.16 15.66 -6.34
C VAL A 124 1.18 15.29 -4.84
N ILE A 125 1.35 16.28 -3.96
CA ILE A 125 1.53 16.08 -2.50
C ILE A 125 0.25 15.62 -1.78
N GLY A 126 0.04 14.31 -1.67
CA GLY A 126 -1.07 13.70 -0.93
C GLY A 126 -1.61 12.43 -1.59
N HIS A 127 -2.49 11.71 -0.91
CA HIS A 127 -3.05 10.44 -1.39
C HIS A 127 -3.47 10.51 -2.88
N THR A 128 -2.83 9.67 -3.70
CA THR A 128 -2.79 9.81 -5.15
C THR A 128 -4.18 9.89 -5.79
N PRO A 129 -4.37 10.67 -6.88
CA PRO A 129 -5.61 10.62 -7.67
C PRO A 129 -5.95 9.23 -8.24
N SER A 130 -4.99 8.31 -8.30
CA SER A 130 -5.21 6.96 -8.83
C SER A 130 -5.72 5.94 -7.80
N THR A 131 -5.84 6.26 -6.50
CA THR A 131 -6.09 5.26 -5.43
C THR A 131 -7.30 4.35 -5.72
N ALA A 132 -8.38 4.91 -6.28
CA ALA A 132 -9.63 4.19 -6.56
C ALA A 132 -9.88 4.04 -8.06
N THR A 133 -8.84 4.07 -8.89
CA THR A 133 -8.96 3.99 -10.35
C THR A 133 -8.13 2.80 -10.85
N PRO A 134 -8.61 2.07 -11.88
CA PRO A 134 -7.81 1.05 -12.52
C PRO A 134 -6.49 1.61 -13.06
N VAL A 135 -5.43 0.82 -12.94
CA VAL A 135 -4.12 1.12 -13.50
C VAL A 135 -3.70 0.02 -14.47
N ASP A 136 -2.75 0.33 -15.35
CA ASP A 136 -2.15 -0.68 -16.22
C ASP A 136 -1.34 -1.65 -15.36
N TYR A 137 -1.35 -2.93 -15.74
CA TYR A 137 -0.52 -3.93 -15.09
C TYR A 137 -0.05 -5.02 -16.05
N ILE A 138 1.03 -5.70 -15.67
CA ILE A 138 1.51 -6.93 -16.32
C ILE A 138 2.16 -7.84 -15.29
N THR A 139 1.94 -9.14 -15.42
CA THR A 139 2.61 -10.16 -14.58
C THR A 139 3.72 -10.85 -15.37
N ARG A 140 4.81 -11.23 -14.69
CA ARG A 140 5.97 -11.86 -15.33
C ARG A 140 6.61 -12.89 -14.39
N ARG A 141 7.02 -14.02 -14.97
CA ARG A 141 8.00 -14.93 -14.37
C ARG A 141 9.39 -14.48 -14.80
N ASN A 142 10.26 -14.18 -13.86
CA ASN A 142 11.60 -13.69 -14.13
C ASN A 142 12.58 -14.85 -14.36
N LYS A 143 13.73 -14.55 -14.98
CA LYS A 143 14.77 -15.55 -15.27
C LYS A 143 15.38 -16.16 -14.01
N ASP A 144 15.36 -15.44 -12.89
CA ASP A 144 15.83 -15.88 -11.58
C ASP A 144 14.82 -16.78 -10.83
N GLY A 145 13.65 -17.05 -11.43
CA GLY A 145 12.59 -17.86 -10.84
C GLY A 145 11.63 -17.09 -9.92
N SER A 146 11.85 -15.80 -9.70
CA SER A 146 10.88 -14.93 -9.01
C SER A 146 9.67 -14.63 -9.90
N VAL A 147 8.59 -14.13 -9.29
CA VAL A 147 7.43 -13.58 -10.00
C VAL A 147 7.28 -12.11 -9.68
N SER A 148 6.89 -11.33 -10.68
CA SER A 148 6.63 -9.91 -10.53
C SER A 148 5.26 -9.54 -11.09
N THR A 149 4.58 -8.63 -10.41
CA THR A 149 3.46 -7.86 -10.95
C THR A 149 3.90 -6.41 -11.05
N PHE A 150 3.90 -5.87 -12.26
CA PHE A 150 4.14 -4.46 -12.50
C PHE A 150 2.80 -3.75 -12.56
N VAL A 151 2.64 -2.67 -11.82
CA VAL A 151 1.48 -1.78 -11.91
C VAL A 151 1.95 -0.37 -12.25
N GLY A 152 1.08 0.43 -12.87
CA GLY A 152 1.21 1.87 -12.81
C GLY A 152 0.42 2.62 -13.85
N GLY A 153 0.64 3.93 -13.89
CA GLY A 153 -0.12 4.83 -14.74
C GLY A 153 0.61 6.13 -15.02
N MET A 154 -0.15 7.13 -15.43
CA MET A 154 0.32 8.49 -15.64
C MET A 154 -0.40 9.41 -14.64
N ASP A 155 0.35 10.26 -13.95
CA ASP A 155 -0.20 11.40 -13.24
C ASP A 155 -0.61 12.45 -14.27
N LEU A 156 -1.92 12.68 -14.43
CA LEU A 156 -2.44 13.53 -15.52
C LEU A 156 -2.01 15.01 -15.41
N PRO A 157 -1.97 15.65 -14.22
CA PRO A 157 -1.55 17.03 -14.08
C PRO A 157 -0.10 17.26 -14.53
N SER A 158 0.83 16.40 -14.11
CA SER A 158 2.26 16.53 -14.47
C SER A 158 2.65 15.80 -15.77
N ARG A 159 1.78 14.91 -16.27
CA ARG A 159 2.06 13.96 -17.36
C ARG A 159 3.25 13.04 -17.07
N THR A 160 3.61 12.88 -15.81
CA THR A 160 4.68 11.99 -15.38
C THR A 160 4.16 10.57 -15.23
N GLN A 161 5.05 9.60 -15.41
CA GLN A 161 4.70 8.18 -15.40
C GLN A 161 5.29 7.54 -14.17
N TRP A 162 4.52 6.68 -13.51
CA TRP A 162 5.01 5.90 -12.38
C TRP A 162 4.76 4.42 -12.62
N ARG A 163 5.68 3.58 -12.17
CA ARG A 163 5.53 2.12 -12.18
C ARG A 163 6.05 1.56 -10.87
N VAL A 164 5.40 0.52 -10.37
CA VAL A 164 5.88 -0.25 -9.23
C VAL A 164 5.92 -1.71 -9.62
N GLU A 165 7.09 -2.32 -9.51
CA GLU A 165 7.23 -3.77 -9.53
C GLU A 165 6.97 -4.30 -8.11
N ILE A 166 6.01 -5.20 -7.95
CA ILE A 166 5.86 -6.03 -6.75
C ILE A 166 6.48 -7.39 -7.05
N LYS A 167 7.61 -7.72 -6.43
CA LYS A 167 8.40 -8.94 -6.70
C LYS A 167 8.34 -9.91 -5.52
N VAL A 168 8.03 -11.17 -5.79
CA VAL A 168 8.09 -12.29 -4.83
C VAL A 168 9.17 -13.28 -5.28
N GLU A 169 10.15 -13.55 -4.42
CA GLU A 169 11.26 -14.47 -4.68
C GLU A 169 10.99 -15.87 -4.12
N LYS A 170 11.61 -16.93 -4.66
CA LYS A 170 11.28 -18.33 -4.30
C LYS A 170 11.47 -18.69 -2.82
N GLY A 171 12.49 -18.13 -2.18
CA GLY A 171 12.98 -18.59 -0.89
C GLY A 171 12.79 -17.63 0.29
N ARG A 172 12.12 -16.48 0.08
CA ARG A 172 12.05 -15.39 1.06
C ARG A 172 10.65 -15.20 1.64
N ALA A 173 10.57 -14.89 2.93
CA ALA A 173 9.33 -14.49 3.60
C ALA A 173 9.10 -12.97 3.52
N ASN A 174 9.43 -12.37 2.39
CA ASN A 174 9.16 -10.96 2.09
C ASN A 174 8.96 -10.77 0.59
N PHE A 175 8.42 -9.63 0.22
CA PHE A 175 8.34 -9.15 -1.15
C PHE A 175 8.99 -7.79 -1.26
N GLU A 176 9.37 -7.43 -2.48
CA GLU A 176 10.03 -6.16 -2.78
C GLU A 176 9.09 -5.28 -3.62
N THR A 177 9.12 -3.97 -3.37
CA THR A 177 8.49 -2.96 -4.22
C THR A 177 9.55 -2.10 -4.86
N ASN A 178 9.75 -2.21 -6.18
CA ASN A 178 10.69 -1.36 -6.93
C ASN A 178 9.93 -0.27 -7.67
N ALA A 179 10.07 0.97 -7.20
CA ALA A 179 9.40 2.13 -7.76
C ALA A 179 10.23 2.80 -8.86
N MET A 180 9.58 3.17 -9.95
CA MET A 180 10.13 3.98 -11.04
C MET A 180 9.22 5.20 -11.25
N TRP A 181 9.82 6.38 -11.38
CA TRP A 181 9.14 7.58 -11.81
C TRP A 181 9.89 8.18 -13.00
N TYR A 182 9.15 8.59 -14.02
CA TYR A 182 9.70 9.09 -15.28
C TYR A 182 8.95 10.34 -15.73
N ASN A 183 9.70 11.41 -16.01
CA ASN A 183 9.18 12.63 -16.61
C ASN A 183 9.52 12.66 -18.10
N PRO A 184 8.56 12.37 -18.99
CA PRO A 184 8.77 12.45 -20.44
C PRO A 184 8.68 13.89 -20.98
N THR A 185 8.36 14.87 -20.14
CA THR A 185 8.11 16.25 -20.58
C THR A 185 9.39 17.08 -20.53
N PRO A 186 9.51 18.15 -21.35
CA PRO A 186 10.66 19.07 -21.29
C PRO A 186 10.62 20.00 -20.05
N MET A 187 9.55 19.96 -19.26
CA MET A 187 9.35 20.84 -18.11
C MET A 187 9.76 20.12 -16.82
N VAL A 188 10.28 20.89 -15.86
CA VAL A 188 10.46 20.38 -14.50
C VAL A 188 9.08 20.10 -13.90
N GLN A 189 8.93 18.92 -13.31
CA GLN A 189 7.69 18.50 -12.65
C GLN A 189 7.94 18.25 -11.16
N PRO A 190 6.96 18.55 -10.29
CA PRO A 190 7.06 18.19 -8.88
C PRO A 190 7.11 16.67 -8.72
N TYR A 191 7.96 16.20 -7.83
CA TYR A 191 8.04 14.80 -7.45
C TYR A 191 7.87 14.66 -5.94
N TYR A 192 6.79 13.99 -5.56
CA TYR A 192 6.52 13.58 -4.19
C TYR A 192 6.07 12.12 -4.20
N ASN A 193 6.70 11.29 -3.36
CA ASN A 193 6.50 9.85 -3.34
C ASN A 193 6.63 9.30 -1.91
N TRP A 194 5.66 8.47 -1.53
CA TRP A 194 5.70 7.61 -0.35
C TRP A 194 4.78 6.41 -0.58
N MET A 195 5.04 5.33 0.15
CA MET A 195 4.19 4.15 0.17
C MET A 195 3.42 4.15 1.49
N THR A 196 2.08 4.15 1.43
CA THR A 196 1.24 4.08 2.63
C THR A 196 0.93 2.62 2.92
N ALA A 197 1.75 1.98 3.76
CA ALA A 197 1.47 0.63 4.24
C ALA A 197 0.56 0.68 5.48
N ALA A 198 -0.44 -0.20 5.52
CA ALA A 198 -1.31 -0.39 6.67
C ALA A 198 -0.94 -1.66 7.43
N ALA A 199 -0.98 -1.56 8.76
CA ALA A 199 -0.80 -2.66 9.69
C ALA A 199 -1.95 -2.62 10.72
N PHE A 200 -2.18 -3.72 11.43
CA PHE A 200 -3.15 -3.74 12.51
C PHE A 200 -2.70 -2.82 13.65
N ALA A 201 -3.64 -2.03 14.14
CA ALA A 201 -3.42 -1.20 15.31
C ALA A 201 -3.88 -1.99 16.54
N GLN A 202 -2.98 -2.79 17.11
CA GLN A 202 -3.25 -3.62 18.30
C GLN A 202 -2.51 -3.08 19.52
N ASP A 203 -3.01 -3.40 20.71
CA ASP A 203 -2.47 -2.88 21.97
C ASP A 203 -1.03 -3.34 22.22
N ASP A 204 -0.66 -4.51 21.69
CA ASP A 204 0.67 -5.10 21.79
C ASP A 204 1.62 -4.71 20.63
N LEU A 205 1.21 -3.77 19.77
CA LEU A 205 2.06 -3.26 18.70
C LEU A 205 3.16 -2.33 19.26
N GLU A 206 4.41 -2.67 18.99
CA GLU A 206 5.58 -1.81 19.12
C GLU A 206 6.02 -1.26 17.76
N LEU A 207 6.15 0.06 17.66
CA LEU A 207 6.67 0.81 16.52
C LEU A 207 8.19 0.92 16.61
N VAL A 208 8.90 0.25 15.70
CA VAL A 208 10.35 0.28 15.62
C VAL A 208 10.77 1.27 14.54
N PHE A 209 11.09 2.51 14.94
CA PHE A 209 11.54 3.57 14.04
C PHE A 209 12.91 4.10 14.45
N PRO A 210 13.86 4.23 13.50
CA PRO A 210 15.17 4.82 13.79
C PRO A 210 15.01 6.34 13.95
N GLY A 211 15.43 6.86 15.09
CA GLY A 211 15.41 8.29 15.35
C GLY A 211 15.34 8.64 16.83
N ASN A 212 15.47 9.93 17.11
CA ASN A 212 15.43 10.49 18.47
C ASN A 212 14.47 11.68 18.60
N GLN A 213 13.80 12.05 17.51
CA GLN A 213 12.78 13.09 17.47
C GLN A 213 11.77 12.79 16.37
N TYR A 214 10.59 13.41 16.41
CA TYR A 214 9.62 13.37 15.33
C TYR A 214 9.10 14.76 14.99
N LEU A 215 8.65 14.94 13.74
CA LEU A 215 7.99 16.15 13.27
C LEU A 215 6.48 15.93 13.22
N LYS A 216 5.71 16.90 13.74
CA LYS A 216 4.29 17.02 13.42
C LYS A 216 4.10 17.56 11.99
N HIS A 217 2.88 17.47 11.45
CA HIS A 217 2.53 18.12 10.18
C HIS A 217 2.76 19.64 10.18
N SER A 218 2.72 20.29 11.35
CA SER A 218 3.06 21.71 11.50
C SER A 218 4.55 22.02 11.37
N GLY A 219 5.41 21.00 11.34
CA GLY A 219 6.87 21.13 11.45
C GLY A 219 7.37 21.25 12.89
N GLU A 220 6.47 21.24 13.89
CA GLU A 220 6.88 21.23 15.30
C GLU A 220 7.69 19.97 15.62
N VAL A 221 8.88 20.16 16.19
CA VAL A 221 9.79 19.09 16.61
C VAL A 221 9.41 18.62 18.01
N LYS A 222 9.33 17.29 18.20
CA LYS A 222 9.07 16.66 19.49
C LYS A 222 10.05 15.51 19.75
N PRO A 223 10.34 15.17 21.02
CA PRO A 223 11.18 14.02 21.37
C PRO A 223 10.59 12.67 20.88
N TRP A 224 11.46 11.71 20.58
CA TRP A 224 11.10 10.32 20.26
C TRP A 224 12.14 9.34 20.85
N PRO A 225 11.74 8.14 21.31
CA PRO A 225 10.37 7.66 21.45
C PRO A 225 9.70 8.09 22.76
N ILE A 226 10.45 8.65 23.70
CA ILE A 226 9.90 9.15 24.97
C ILE A 226 9.50 10.61 24.81
N ASP A 227 8.24 10.95 25.08
CA ASP A 227 7.78 12.33 25.03
C ASP A 227 8.08 13.14 26.30
N VAL A 228 7.64 14.40 26.33
CA VAL A 228 7.94 15.32 27.44
C VAL A 228 7.20 14.97 28.73
N GLU A 229 6.15 14.16 28.65
CA GLU A 229 5.41 13.60 29.77
C GLU A 229 5.98 12.24 30.24
N GLY A 230 7.03 11.74 29.60
CA GLY A 230 7.68 10.47 29.94
C GLY A 230 6.97 9.23 29.37
N ARG A 231 6.03 9.38 28.44
CA ARG A 231 5.33 8.27 27.79
C ARG A 231 6.22 7.68 26.68
N ASN A 232 6.28 6.35 26.59
CA ASN A 232 6.95 5.69 25.49
C ASN A 232 6.01 5.56 24.28
N LEU A 233 6.18 6.44 23.29
CA LEU A 233 5.37 6.51 22.07
C LEU A 233 5.60 5.34 21.10
N SER A 234 6.67 4.54 21.28
CA SER A 234 6.87 3.35 20.45
C SER A 234 5.80 2.29 20.72
N ILE A 235 5.24 2.23 21.92
CA ILE A 235 4.18 1.27 22.26
C ILE A 235 2.82 1.86 21.86
N TYR A 236 2.08 1.17 21.00
CA TYR A 236 0.81 1.66 20.49
C TYR A 236 -0.20 1.95 21.61
N ASP A 237 -0.30 1.11 22.64
CA ASP A 237 -1.21 1.31 23.77
C ASP A 237 -0.92 2.60 24.57
N ASN A 238 0.34 3.03 24.65
CA ASN A 238 0.73 4.29 25.30
C ASN A 238 0.25 5.53 24.52
N ASN A 239 -0.31 5.34 23.33
CA ASN A 239 -0.78 6.42 22.48
C ASN A 239 -2.27 6.77 22.67
N ARG A 240 -2.93 6.32 23.75
CA ARG A 240 -4.33 6.66 24.09
C ARG A 240 -4.51 8.07 24.68
N PHE A 241 -4.03 9.07 23.95
CA PHE A 241 -4.20 10.47 24.31
C PHE A 241 -4.38 11.31 23.06
N GLU A 242 -5.07 12.44 23.19
CA GLU A 242 -5.42 13.32 22.06
C GLU A 242 -6.20 12.57 20.97
N GLY A 243 -6.19 13.08 19.73
CA GLY A 243 -6.82 12.48 18.56
C GLY A 243 -5.84 11.70 17.67
N HIS A 244 -6.06 11.76 16.36
CA HIS A 244 -5.16 11.13 15.38
C HIS A 244 -3.75 11.71 15.45
N LYS A 245 -2.76 10.83 15.30
CA LYS A 245 -1.33 11.13 15.45
C LYS A 245 -0.59 10.92 14.14
N SER A 246 0.47 11.70 13.96
CA SER A 246 1.36 11.59 12.81
C SER A 246 2.79 11.83 13.29
N TYR A 247 3.59 10.76 13.27
CA TYR A 247 4.97 10.74 13.75
C TYR A 247 5.91 10.64 12.55
N HIS A 248 6.47 11.77 12.12
CA HIS A 248 7.54 11.78 11.11
C HIS A 248 8.88 11.65 11.85
N VAL A 249 9.25 10.42 12.20
CA VAL A 249 10.45 10.13 13.01
C VAL A 249 11.72 10.45 12.21
N VAL A 250 12.64 11.19 12.83
CA VAL A 250 13.90 11.65 12.26
C VAL A 250 15.03 11.61 13.30
N GLY A 251 16.25 11.97 12.90
CA GLY A 251 17.42 12.07 13.78
C GLY A 251 18.37 10.87 13.73
N GLU A 252 17.97 9.78 13.06
CA GLU A 252 18.86 8.67 12.73
C GLU A 252 18.51 8.11 11.36
N ARG A 253 19.52 7.62 10.62
CA ARG A 253 19.32 6.95 9.34
C ARG A 253 19.67 5.47 9.50
N LYS A 254 18.65 4.61 9.62
CA LYS A 254 18.78 3.15 9.43
C LYS A 254 18.00 2.72 8.20
N ASN A 255 18.32 1.54 7.68
CA ASN A 255 17.71 0.97 6.49
C ASN A 255 16.44 0.15 6.79
N PHE A 256 15.81 0.35 7.95
CA PHE A 256 14.55 -0.32 8.29
C PHE A 256 13.74 0.50 9.31
N PHE A 257 12.43 0.30 9.26
CA PHE A 257 11.47 0.61 10.31
C PHE A 257 10.34 -0.41 10.21
N GLY A 258 9.52 -0.57 11.24
CA GLY A 258 8.42 -1.53 11.19
C GLY A 258 7.57 -1.55 12.46
N GLY A 259 6.62 -2.48 12.49
CA GLY A 259 5.84 -2.83 13.67
C GLY A 259 6.18 -4.24 14.12
N TYR A 260 6.18 -4.47 15.43
CA TYR A 260 6.32 -5.79 16.04
C TYR A 260 5.16 -6.02 16.99
N TYR A 261 4.50 -7.16 16.89
CA TYR A 261 3.43 -7.56 17.81
C TYR A 261 4.02 -8.55 18.80
N HIS A 262 3.84 -8.30 20.10
CA HIS A 262 4.47 -9.09 21.15
C HIS A 262 3.75 -10.42 21.42
N ASN A 263 2.49 -10.58 20.99
CA ASN A 263 1.67 -11.76 21.23
C ASN A 263 1.38 -12.57 19.96
#